data_AF-A0A9Y1BLK0-F1
#
_entry.id   AF-A0A9Y1BLK0-F1
#
_cell.length_a   1.000
_cell.length_b   1.000
_cell.length_c   1.000
_cell.angle_alpha   90.00
_cell.angle_beta   90.00
_cell.angle_gamma   90.00
#
_symmetry.space_group_name_H-M   'P 1'
#
loop_
_entity.id
_entity.type
_entity.pdbx_description
1 polymer ?
#
loop_
_entity_poly.entity_id
_entity_poly.type
_entity_poly.pdbx_seq_one_letter_code
_entity_poly.pdbx_strand_id
1 'polypeptide(L)'
;MSNNKHTTIALIIVILSLALVFIKPTGAGWVEWEGKVYNEWNNGVSGAIVKLKQNNVVVKTTTTDSNGEYSLIYYTSSYATYKITVTKEDYNSQTKTVPKTSLGEPWVVDFNIRYVMKYAVIVGIEDYAYLNDLQYTENDADAWYDFLCDTSLDFDEVDLYKGSNAYESAIKNALENMVNIADKGDIIAFIFSGHGYKKSSTEHALSMWDADGNGNTGYLYDSELATILTSSEAERIFLFFDCCYSYGMQEELAEIGSKDHILLTSSCDKNEISYYDKANEKSCWTQSFLVESWINNNEPEDPVIDVFNDAIIYFRAHITNGDDYYSTDQNPQLWNPYGNNFRLTKYGISPP
;
A
#
# COMPACT_ATOMS: atom_id res chain seq x y z
N MET A 1 58.14 44.14 -71.63
CA MET A 1 57.63 42.79 -71.95
C MET A 1 58.09 41.84 -70.85
N SER A 2 57.15 41.16 -70.19
CA SER A 2 57.33 39.93 -69.38
C SER A 2 58.27 40.04 -68.16
N ASN A 3 58.05 39.45 -66.98
CA ASN A 3 57.09 38.50 -66.46
C ASN A 3 57.31 38.57 -64.94
N ASN A 4 56.27 38.58 -64.12
CA ASN A 4 56.42 38.03 -62.76
C ASN A 4 55.20 37.20 -62.41
N LYS A 5 55.52 35.98 -61.98
CA LYS A 5 54.66 34.81 -61.93
C LYS A 5 53.58 34.96 -60.86
N HIS A 6 52.36 34.62 -61.26
CA HIS A 6 51.29 34.24 -60.36
C HIS A 6 51.61 32.90 -59.67
N THR A 7 51.38 32.84 -58.36
CA THR A 7 51.11 31.59 -57.65
C THR A 7 49.84 31.77 -56.83
N THR A 8 48.84 30.97 -57.20
CA THR A 8 47.49 30.88 -56.62
C THR A 8 47.54 30.13 -55.30
N ILE A 9 46.83 30.61 -54.27
CA ILE A 9 46.40 29.79 -53.12
C ILE A 9 44.87 29.85 -53.10
N ALA A 10 44.23 28.70 -53.31
CA ALA A 10 42.80 28.51 -53.19
C ALA A 10 42.41 28.44 -51.71
N LEU A 11 41.45 29.26 -51.29
CA LEU A 11 40.83 29.16 -49.97
C LEU A 11 39.44 28.51 -50.15
N ILE A 12 39.31 27.28 -49.63
CA ILE A 12 38.05 26.55 -49.56
C ILE A 12 37.19 27.21 -48.48
N ILE A 13 36.02 27.74 -48.85
CA ILE A 13 35.00 28.23 -47.91
C ILE A 13 34.06 27.06 -47.61
N VAL A 14 34.13 26.55 -46.37
CA VAL A 14 33.12 25.64 -45.82
C VAL A 14 32.04 26.50 -45.17
N ILE A 15 30.83 26.49 -45.72
CA ILE A 15 29.65 27.12 -45.10
C ILE A 15 29.09 26.11 -44.09
N LEU A 16 29.37 26.33 -42.80
CA LEU A 16 28.61 25.70 -41.72
C LEU A 16 27.34 26.52 -41.48
N SER A 17 26.19 25.94 -41.80
CA SER A 17 24.90 26.45 -41.35
C SER A 17 24.79 26.26 -39.84
N LEU A 18 25.04 27.31 -39.05
CA LEU A 18 24.57 27.35 -37.68
C LEU A 18 23.05 27.44 -37.70
N ALA A 19 22.38 26.34 -37.37
CA ALA A 19 21.04 26.42 -36.83
C ALA A 19 21.15 27.23 -35.54
N LEU A 20 20.60 28.45 -35.52
CA LEU A 20 20.34 29.17 -34.29
C LEU A 20 19.36 28.31 -33.47
N VAL A 21 19.90 27.51 -32.55
CA VAL A 21 19.14 27.06 -31.40
C VAL A 21 18.84 28.34 -30.63
N PHE A 22 17.59 28.82 -30.70
CA PHE A 22 17.11 29.84 -29.78
C PHE A 22 17.14 29.22 -28.38
N ILE A 23 18.26 29.39 -27.67
CA ILE A 23 18.29 29.19 -26.23
C ILE A 23 17.38 30.29 -25.67
N LYS A 24 16.14 29.93 -25.32
CA LYS A 24 15.24 30.82 -24.58
C LYS A 24 15.99 31.33 -23.33
N PRO A 25 15.77 32.58 -22.90
CA PRO A 25 16.60 33.20 -21.87
C PRO A 25 16.60 32.37 -20.58
N THR A 26 17.78 32.09 -20.02
CA THR A 26 17.93 31.57 -18.66
C THR A 26 17.84 32.75 -17.69
N GLY A 27 16.65 33.02 -17.18
CA GLY A 27 16.40 34.12 -16.23
C GLY A 27 15.14 33.87 -15.40
N ALA A 28 15.06 34.54 -14.25
CA ALA A 28 13.87 34.51 -13.41
C ALA A 28 12.67 35.14 -14.14
N GLY A 29 11.47 34.61 -13.93
CA GLY A 29 10.26 35.10 -14.60
C GLY A 29 8.99 34.41 -14.13
N TRP A 30 7.85 34.99 -14.50
CA TRP A 30 6.56 34.37 -14.29
C TRP A 30 6.39 33.17 -15.24
N VAL A 31 5.99 32.04 -14.67
CA VAL A 31 5.64 30.83 -15.40
C VAL A 31 4.23 30.43 -15.00
N GLU A 32 3.44 30.07 -16.01
CA GLU A 32 2.12 29.47 -15.84
C GLU A 32 2.18 27.99 -16.22
N TRP A 33 1.63 27.15 -15.34
CA TRP A 33 1.32 25.76 -15.63
C TRP A 33 -0.19 25.57 -15.50
N GLU A 34 -0.80 25.02 -16.54
CA GLU A 34 -2.23 24.70 -16.57
C GLU A 34 -2.41 23.25 -17.01
N GLY A 35 -3.62 22.73 -16.91
CA GLY A 35 -3.92 21.41 -17.42
C GLY A 35 -5.17 20.82 -16.80
N LYS A 36 -5.41 19.55 -17.12
CA LYS A 36 -6.55 18.79 -16.62
C LYS A 36 -6.08 17.63 -15.76
N VAL A 37 -6.74 17.44 -14.62
CA VAL A 37 -6.71 16.18 -13.85
C VAL A 37 -7.93 15.38 -14.25
N TYR A 38 -7.71 14.17 -14.76
CA TYR A 38 -8.77 13.24 -15.13
C TYR A 38 -8.51 11.86 -14.53
N ASN A 39 -9.55 11.03 -14.49
CA ASN A 39 -9.48 9.67 -13.98
C ASN A 39 -9.36 8.62 -15.09
N GLU A 40 -9.29 7.35 -14.73
CA GLU A 40 -9.22 6.19 -15.61
C GLU A 40 -10.40 6.09 -16.59
N TRP A 41 -11.52 6.76 -16.29
CA TRP A 41 -12.68 6.88 -17.17
C TRP A 41 -12.67 8.15 -18.02
N ASN A 42 -11.56 8.88 -18.08
CA ASN A 42 -11.40 10.18 -18.75
C ASN A 42 -12.34 11.30 -18.24
N ASN A 43 -12.93 11.14 -17.05
CA ASN A 43 -13.73 12.17 -16.41
C ASN A 43 -12.82 13.15 -15.67
N GLY A 44 -13.15 14.44 -15.70
CA GLY A 44 -12.44 15.46 -14.95
C GLY A 44 -12.60 15.25 -13.44
N VAL A 45 -11.49 15.26 -12.69
CA VAL A 45 -11.52 15.10 -11.23
C VAL A 45 -11.66 16.47 -10.58
N SER A 46 -12.84 16.75 -10.02
CA SER A 46 -13.12 18.02 -9.36
C SER A 46 -12.54 18.11 -7.94
N GLY A 47 -11.99 19.27 -7.59
CA GLY A 47 -11.43 19.55 -6.27
C GLY A 47 -10.16 18.75 -5.93
N ALA A 48 -9.43 18.24 -6.93
CA ALA A 48 -8.10 17.69 -6.73
C ALA A 48 -7.13 18.81 -6.33
N ILE A 49 -6.33 18.58 -5.30
CA ILE A 49 -5.34 19.54 -4.81
C ILE A 49 -4.09 19.44 -5.67
N VAL A 50 -3.67 20.56 -6.26
CA VAL A 50 -2.49 20.67 -7.12
C VAL A 50 -1.45 21.55 -6.44
N LYS A 51 -0.31 20.97 -6.08
CA LYS A 51 0.79 21.63 -5.34
C LYS A 51 2.02 21.78 -6.21
N LEU A 52 2.49 23.02 -6.40
CA LEU A 52 3.82 23.30 -6.95
C LEU A 52 4.85 23.21 -5.82
N LYS A 53 5.89 22.41 -6.03
CA LYS A 53 7.01 22.23 -5.11
C LYS A 53 8.31 22.72 -5.73
N GLN A 54 9.07 23.50 -4.97
CA GLN A 54 10.44 23.90 -5.29
C GLN A 54 11.37 23.25 -4.25
N ASN A 55 12.36 22.46 -4.70
CA ASN A 55 13.24 21.71 -3.78
C ASN A 55 12.46 20.92 -2.71
N ASN A 56 11.37 20.26 -3.13
CA ASN A 56 10.39 19.54 -2.29
C ASN A 56 9.55 20.37 -1.30
N VAL A 57 9.74 21.69 -1.21
CA VAL A 57 8.90 22.59 -0.40
C VAL A 57 7.73 23.08 -1.23
N VAL A 58 6.51 23.03 -0.70
CA VAL A 58 5.31 23.56 -1.38
C VAL A 58 5.41 25.09 -1.43
N VAL A 59 5.38 25.65 -2.64
CA VAL A 59 5.47 27.10 -2.89
C VAL A 59 4.16 27.70 -3.40
N LYS A 60 3.28 26.86 -3.97
CA LYS A 60 1.96 27.26 -4.43
C LYS A 60 1.01 26.06 -4.38
N THR A 61 -0.26 26.34 -4.12
CA THR A 61 -1.35 25.36 -4.16
C THR A 61 -2.52 25.96 -4.93
N THR A 62 -3.21 25.12 -5.70
CA THR A 62 -4.53 25.39 -6.28
C THR A 62 -5.38 24.13 -6.19
N THR A 63 -6.63 24.19 -6.65
CA THR A 63 -7.51 23.04 -6.82
C THR A 63 -8.07 23.01 -8.23
N THR A 64 -8.44 21.82 -8.71
CA THR A 64 -9.18 21.70 -9.96
C THR A 64 -10.61 22.18 -9.84
N ASP A 65 -11.18 22.69 -10.93
CA ASP A 65 -12.59 23.05 -11.04
C ASP A 65 -13.51 21.84 -11.28
N SER A 66 -14.79 22.08 -11.57
CA SER A 66 -15.78 21.02 -11.83
C SER A 66 -15.47 20.16 -13.07
N ASN A 67 -14.64 20.65 -13.99
CA ASN A 67 -14.21 19.93 -15.19
C ASN A 67 -12.84 19.26 -14.99
N GLY A 68 -12.22 19.40 -13.81
CA GLY A 68 -10.88 18.90 -13.54
C GLY A 68 -9.76 19.83 -14.01
N GLU A 69 -10.05 21.05 -14.44
CA GLU A 69 -9.06 21.99 -14.96
C GLU A 69 -8.40 22.80 -13.84
N TYR A 70 -7.11 23.12 -13.99
CA TYR A 70 -6.36 23.95 -13.05
C TYR A 70 -5.39 24.90 -13.75
N SER A 71 -5.01 25.99 -13.08
CA SER A 71 -3.88 26.85 -13.45
C SER A 71 -3.08 27.29 -12.21
N LEU A 72 -1.76 27.36 -12.37
CA LEU A 72 -0.77 27.77 -11.38
C LEU A 72 0.19 28.79 -11.99
N ILE A 73 0.19 30.00 -11.43
CA ILE A 73 1.14 31.05 -11.80
C ILE A 73 2.13 31.27 -10.65
N TYR A 74 3.43 31.20 -10.93
CA TYR A 74 4.48 31.41 -9.95
C TYR A 74 5.72 32.07 -10.57
N TYR A 75 6.43 32.86 -9.77
CA TYR A 75 7.67 33.52 -10.19
C TYR A 75 8.86 32.58 -9.93
N THR A 76 9.48 32.06 -11.00
CA THR A 76 10.57 31.10 -10.91
C THR A 76 11.94 31.78 -10.95
N SER A 77 12.94 31.18 -10.31
CA SER A 77 14.37 31.48 -10.52
C SER A 77 15.04 30.46 -11.44
N SER A 78 16.12 30.87 -12.12
CA SER A 78 16.75 30.12 -13.23
C SER A 78 17.48 28.82 -12.85
N TYR A 79 17.54 28.46 -11.57
CA TYR A 79 18.36 27.34 -11.06
C TYR A 79 17.59 26.27 -10.26
N ALA A 80 16.28 26.43 -10.04
CA ALA A 80 15.52 25.49 -9.23
C ALA A 80 14.75 24.46 -10.07
N THR A 81 14.62 23.25 -9.53
CA THR A 81 13.74 22.20 -10.07
C THR A 81 12.36 22.35 -9.46
N TYR A 82 11.33 22.32 -10.31
CA TYR A 82 9.94 22.37 -9.89
C TYR A 82 9.26 21.04 -10.15
N LYS A 83 8.37 20.66 -9.25
CA LYS A 83 7.49 19.50 -9.39
C LYS A 83 6.05 19.93 -9.13
N ILE A 84 5.11 19.38 -9.88
CA ILE A 84 3.69 19.50 -9.56
C ILE A 84 3.25 18.16 -9.00
N THR A 85 2.68 18.17 -7.79
CA THR A 85 2.04 17.01 -7.16
C THR A 85 0.53 17.22 -7.17
N VAL A 86 -0.22 16.22 -7.66
CA VAL A 86 -1.68 16.16 -7.59
C VAL A 86 -2.09 15.11 -6.56
N THR A 87 -3.05 15.45 -5.71
CA THR A 87 -3.65 14.56 -4.72
C THR A 87 -5.16 14.79 -4.66
N LYS A 88 -5.94 13.72 -4.52
CA LYS A 88 -7.37 13.75 -4.24
C LYS A 88 -7.67 12.59 -3.30
N GLU A 89 -8.56 12.78 -2.35
CA GLU A 89 -9.07 11.71 -1.48
C GLU A 89 -9.63 10.57 -2.36
N ASP A 90 -9.37 9.32 -1.98
CA ASP A 90 -9.68 8.11 -2.74
C ASP A 90 -9.02 7.99 -4.12
N TYR A 91 -8.01 8.80 -4.42
CA TYR A 91 -7.21 8.66 -5.64
C TYR A 91 -5.73 8.53 -5.32
N ASN A 92 -5.02 7.87 -6.22
CA ASN A 92 -3.56 7.84 -6.14
C ASN A 92 -2.98 9.26 -6.35
N SER A 93 -1.79 9.48 -5.79
CA SER A 93 -1.08 10.73 -6.02
C SER A 93 -0.18 10.62 -7.24
N GLN A 94 -0.05 11.70 -8.00
CA GLN A 94 0.95 11.79 -9.06
C GLN A 94 1.84 13.01 -8.89
N THR A 95 3.12 12.86 -9.21
CA THR A 95 4.07 13.97 -9.24
C THR A 95 4.82 14.00 -10.56
N LYS A 96 4.83 15.15 -11.24
CA LYS A 96 5.59 15.38 -12.47
C LYS A 96 6.60 16.49 -12.28
N THR A 97 7.82 16.30 -12.78
CA THR A 97 8.82 17.37 -12.89
C THR A 97 8.41 18.29 -14.04
N VAL A 98 8.39 19.61 -13.78
CA VAL A 98 7.93 20.60 -14.75
C VAL A 98 9.04 21.58 -15.14
N PRO A 99 8.98 22.15 -16.36
CA PRO A 99 10.03 23.02 -16.86
C PRO A 99 10.20 24.31 -16.05
N LYS A 100 11.45 24.76 -15.97
CA LYS A 100 11.93 25.87 -15.13
C LYS A 100 11.62 27.27 -15.66
N THR A 101 11.68 27.46 -16.98
CA THR A 101 11.64 28.79 -17.62
C THR A 101 11.20 28.70 -19.08
N SER A 102 10.05 29.29 -19.39
CA SER A 102 9.84 29.95 -20.68
C SER A 102 8.85 31.09 -20.51
N LEU A 103 9.26 32.30 -20.87
CA LEU A 103 8.34 33.40 -21.12
C LEU A 103 7.52 33.04 -22.37
N GLY A 104 6.18 33.07 -22.28
CA GLY A 104 5.28 32.71 -23.37
C GLY A 104 4.03 31.98 -22.88
N GLU A 105 3.39 31.22 -23.79
CA GLU A 105 2.19 30.42 -23.54
C GLU A 105 2.30 29.51 -22.31
N PRO A 106 1.18 29.22 -21.61
CA PRO A 106 1.15 28.28 -20.49
C PRO A 106 1.73 26.90 -20.83
N TRP A 107 2.35 26.27 -19.85
CA TRP A 107 2.72 24.86 -19.96
C TRP A 107 1.54 23.98 -19.58
N VAL A 108 1.03 23.23 -20.56
CA VAL A 108 0.00 22.22 -20.32
C VAL A 108 0.63 20.99 -19.67
N VAL A 109 0.15 20.63 -18.48
CA VAL A 109 0.61 19.49 -17.70
C VAL A 109 -0.61 18.72 -17.20
N ASP A 110 -1.07 17.76 -18.00
CA ASP A 110 -2.22 16.95 -17.57
C ASP A 110 -1.82 15.84 -16.60
N PHE A 111 -2.76 15.41 -15.76
CA PHE A 111 -2.60 14.29 -14.84
C PHE A 111 -3.72 13.29 -15.03
N ASN A 112 -3.38 12.01 -15.03
CA ASN A 112 -4.34 10.91 -14.92
C ASN A 112 -4.14 10.29 -13.54
N ILE A 113 -5.03 10.55 -12.59
CA ILE A 113 -5.00 9.90 -11.28
C ILE A 113 -6.10 8.84 -11.24
N ARG A 114 -5.85 7.71 -10.60
CA ARG A 114 -6.78 6.57 -10.56
C ARG A 114 -7.50 6.53 -9.24
N TYR A 115 -8.76 6.11 -9.25
CA TYR A 115 -9.46 5.78 -8.00
C TYR A 115 -8.70 4.65 -7.29
N VAL A 116 -8.64 4.71 -5.97
CA VAL A 116 -8.04 3.69 -5.12
C VAL A 116 -9.16 2.79 -4.66
N MET A 117 -9.21 1.58 -5.20
CA MET A 117 -10.09 0.53 -4.71
C MET A 117 -9.44 -0.18 -3.52
N LYS A 118 -10.28 -0.68 -2.62
CA LYS A 118 -9.88 -1.40 -1.41
C LYS A 118 -10.58 -2.75 -1.37
N TYR A 119 -9.78 -3.81 -1.47
CA TYR A 119 -10.29 -5.19 -1.50
C TYR A 119 -9.82 -5.95 -0.26
N ALA A 120 -10.65 -6.85 0.26
CA ALA A 120 -10.23 -7.72 1.34
C ALA A 120 -10.77 -9.14 1.20
N VAL A 121 -9.95 -10.11 1.60
CA VAL A 121 -10.36 -11.47 1.90
C VAL A 121 -10.19 -11.70 3.39
N ILE A 122 -11.26 -12.10 4.07
CA ILE A 122 -11.28 -12.36 5.52
C ILE A 122 -11.67 -13.82 5.74
N VAL A 123 -10.90 -14.52 6.58
CA VAL A 123 -11.10 -15.93 6.87
C VAL A 123 -11.11 -16.14 8.38
N GLY A 124 -12.18 -16.74 8.90
CA GLY A 124 -12.29 -17.17 10.31
C GLY A 124 -12.82 -18.58 10.37
N ILE A 125 -12.11 -19.52 11.00
CA ILE A 125 -12.52 -20.93 11.01
C ILE A 125 -12.50 -21.44 12.44
N GLU A 126 -13.68 -21.76 12.96
CA GLU A 126 -13.85 -22.30 14.31
C GLU A 126 -14.08 -23.81 14.28
N ASP A 127 -15.06 -24.27 13.49
CA ASP A 127 -15.44 -25.68 13.30
C ASP A 127 -14.72 -26.25 12.06
N TYR A 128 -13.76 -27.16 12.28
CA TYR A 128 -12.94 -27.74 11.21
C TYR A 128 -13.44 -29.13 10.81
N ALA A 129 -13.35 -29.47 9.52
CA ALA A 129 -13.78 -30.78 9.03
C ALA A 129 -13.00 -31.95 9.64
N TYR A 130 -11.69 -31.77 9.88
CA TYR A 130 -10.78 -32.84 10.29
C TYR A 130 -9.77 -32.44 11.39
N LEU A 131 -9.74 -31.17 11.81
CA LEU A 131 -8.91 -30.70 12.92
C LEU A 131 -9.75 -30.55 14.19
N ASN A 132 -9.10 -30.27 15.31
CA ASN A 132 -9.83 -29.86 16.52
C ASN A 132 -10.40 -28.46 16.33
N ASP A 133 -11.61 -28.25 16.84
CA ASP A 133 -12.26 -26.95 16.81
C ASP A 133 -11.51 -25.92 17.66
N LEU A 134 -11.60 -24.67 17.24
CA LEU A 134 -11.10 -23.50 17.95
C LEU A 134 -12.25 -22.79 18.66
N GLN A 135 -11.97 -21.59 19.19
CA GLN A 135 -12.99 -20.71 19.74
C GLN A 135 -12.72 -19.29 19.24
N TYR A 136 -13.79 -18.59 18.88
CA TYR A 136 -13.82 -17.15 18.62
C TYR A 136 -13.15 -16.67 17.32
N THR A 137 -12.58 -17.57 16.52
CA THR A 137 -11.97 -17.21 15.22
C THR A 137 -12.99 -16.69 14.22
N GLU A 138 -14.24 -17.17 14.26
CA GLU A 138 -15.34 -16.62 13.48
C GLU A 138 -15.79 -15.25 13.99
N ASN A 139 -15.73 -15.01 15.30
CA ASN A 139 -15.99 -13.69 15.89
C ASN A 139 -14.90 -12.67 15.52
N ASP A 140 -13.65 -13.11 15.41
CA ASP A 140 -12.56 -12.27 14.91
C ASP A 140 -12.82 -11.84 13.47
N ALA A 141 -13.22 -12.78 12.62
CA ALA A 141 -13.54 -12.50 11.22
C ALA A 141 -14.73 -11.54 11.07
N ASP A 142 -15.78 -11.70 11.89
CA ASP A 142 -16.89 -10.75 11.92
C ASP A 142 -16.43 -9.35 12.37
N ALA A 143 -15.59 -9.25 13.41
CA ALA A 143 -15.06 -7.96 13.87
C ALA A 143 -14.22 -7.26 12.80
N TRP A 144 -13.41 -8.02 12.04
CA TRP A 144 -12.66 -7.49 10.90
C TRP A 144 -13.57 -7.06 9.76
N TYR A 145 -14.60 -7.84 9.44
CA TYR A 145 -15.57 -7.51 8.39
C TYR A 145 -16.28 -6.19 8.71
N ASP A 146 -16.84 -6.08 9.93
CA ASP A 146 -17.49 -4.86 10.40
C ASP A 146 -16.51 -3.68 10.39
N PHE A 147 -15.26 -3.89 10.82
CA PHE A 147 -14.28 -2.81 10.82
C PHE A 147 -13.92 -2.31 9.41
N LEU A 148 -13.72 -3.22 8.46
CA LEU A 148 -13.35 -2.84 7.09
C LEU A 148 -14.53 -2.24 6.32
N CYS A 149 -15.78 -2.66 6.60
CA CYS A 149 -16.98 -2.17 5.92
C CYS A 149 -17.62 -0.92 6.59
N ASP A 150 -17.72 -0.89 7.92
CA ASP A 150 -18.55 0.08 8.66
C ASP A 150 -17.77 1.25 9.30
N THR A 151 -16.48 1.41 8.97
CA THR A 151 -15.64 2.51 9.49
C THR A 151 -15.14 3.46 8.40
N SER A 152 -14.32 4.45 8.78
CA SER A 152 -13.62 5.34 7.84
C SER A 152 -12.65 4.63 6.91
N LEU A 153 -12.42 3.32 7.08
CA LEU A 153 -11.66 2.52 6.14
C LEU A 153 -12.39 2.27 4.84
N ASP A 154 -13.72 2.09 4.88
CA ASP A 154 -14.64 1.97 3.74
C ASP A 154 -14.04 1.14 2.60
N PHE A 155 -13.84 -0.16 2.87
CA PHE A 155 -13.39 -1.11 1.85
C PHE A 155 -14.51 -1.36 0.83
N ASP A 156 -14.17 -1.32 -0.45
CA ASP A 156 -15.14 -1.40 -1.55
C ASP A 156 -15.69 -2.82 -1.74
N GLU A 157 -14.82 -3.82 -1.66
CA GLU A 157 -15.17 -5.23 -1.84
C GLU A 157 -14.52 -6.10 -0.76
N VAL A 158 -15.33 -6.76 0.07
CA VAL A 158 -14.86 -7.60 1.18
C VAL A 158 -15.51 -8.98 1.10
N ASP A 159 -14.69 -9.99 0.82
CA ASP A 159 -15.09 -11.39 0.83
C ASP A 159 -14.86 -11.99 2.23
N LEU A 160 -15.94 -12.45 2.87
CA LEU A 160 -15.92 -13.09 4.19
C LEU A 160 -16.17 -14.59 4.09
N TYR A 161 -15.20 -15.39 4.52
CA TYR A 161 -15.28 -16.84 4.58
C TYR A 161 -15.22 -17.33 6.02
N LYS A 162 -16.25 -18.07 6.44
CA LYS A 162 -16.33 -18.68 7.77
C LYS A 162 -16.63 -20.16 7.73
N GLY A 163 -16.07 -20.90 8.69
CA GLY A 163 -16.31 -22.34 8.90
C GLY A 163 -16.28 -23.12 7.58
N SER A 164 -17.35 -23.88 7.30
CA SER A 164 -17.46 -24.73 6.12
C SER A 164 -17.49 -24.01 4.76
N ASN A 165 -17.41 -22.69 4.70
CA ASN A 165 -17.24 -21.95 3.45
C ASN A 165 -15.76 -21.70 3.10
N ALA A 166 -14.85 -21.84 4.07
CA ALA A 166 -13.43 -21.55 3.93
C ALA A 166 -12.62 -22.75 3.45
N TYR A 167 -13.03 -23.36 2.32
CA TYR A 167 -12.23 -24.41 1.66
C TYR A 167 -10.92 -23.83 1.10
N GLU A 168 -9.85 -24.62 1.08
CA GLU A 168 -8.58 -24.22 0.46
C GLU A 168 -8.76 -23.69 -0.96
N SER A 169 -9.50 -24.41 -1.79
CA SER A 169 -9.77 -23.99 -3.16
C SER A 169 -10.55 -22.67 -3.25
N ALA A 170 -11.48 -22.41 -2.32
CA ALA A 170 -12.25 -21.18 -2.30
C ALA A 170 -11.36 -19.99 -1.93
N ILE A 171 -10.54 -20.14 -0.88
CA ILE A 171 -9.65 -19.06 -0.41
C ILE A 171 -8.56 -18.75 -1.44
N LYS A 172 -7.94 -19.77 -2.05
CA LYS A 172 -6.96 -19.56 -3.13
C LYS A 172 -7.56 -18.81 -4.31
N ASN A 173 -8.75 -19.21 -4.76
CA ASN A 173 -9.45 -18.52 -5.84
C ASN A 173 -9.82 -17.07 -5.48
N ALA A 174 -10.26 -16.81 -4.25
CA ALA A 174 -10.59 -15.45 -3.79
C ALA A 174 -9.35 -14.54 -3.81
N LEU A 175 -8.22 -15.03 -3.28
CA LEU A 175 -6.95 -14.30 -3.28
C LEU A 175 -6.45 -14.05 -4.71
N GLU A 176 -6.49 -15.07 -5.59
CA GLU A 176 -6.13 -14.93 -7.00
C GLU A 176 -7.01 -13.91 -7.72
N ASN A 177 -8.33 -13.93 -7.49
CA ASN A 177 -9.24 -12.95 -8.08
C ASN A 177 -8.92 -11.53 -7.59
N MET A 178 -8.73 -11.35 -6.28
CA MET A 178 -8.40 -10.06 -5.67
C MET A 178 -7.11 -9.46 -6.26
N VAL A 179 -6.03 -10.25 -6.37
CA VAL A 179 -4.77 -9.74 -6.93
C VAL A 179 -4.83 -9.47 -8.44
N ASN A 180 -5.72 -10.16 -9.16
CA ASN A 180 -5.89 -9.98 -10.61
C ASN A 180 -6.71 -8.72 -10.97
N ILE A 181 -7.57 -8.26 -10.07
CA ILE A 181 -8.39 -7.04 -10.28
C ILE A 181 -7.73 -5.79 -9.71
N ALA A 182 -6.91 -5.93 -8.66
CA ALA A 182 -6.22 -4.82 -8.02
C ALA A 182 -5.13 -4.21 -8.90
N ASP A 183 -5.04 -2.89 -8.92
CA ASP A 183 -4.04 -2.14 -9.68
C ASP A 183 -3.03 -1.37 -8.80
N LYS A 184 -2.07 -0.71 -9.45
CA LYS A 184 -0.96 0.05 -8.83
C LYS A 184 -1.39 1.12 -7.80
N GLY A 185 -2.66 1.53 -7.77
CA GLY A 185 -3.19 2.45 -6.77
C GLY A 185 -3.83 1.74 -5.57
N ASP A 186 -4.23 0.48 -5.70
CA ASP A 186 -5.20 -0.14 -4.81
C ASP A 186 -4.62 -0.60 -3.47
N ILE A 187 -5.52 -0.87 -2.54
CA ILE A 187 -5.25 -1.52 -1.26
C ILE A 187 -5.84 -2.91 -1.31
N ILE A 188 -5.05 -3.92 -0.93
CA ILE A 188 -5.58 -5.26 -0.68
C ILE A 188 -5.27 -5.69 0.75
N ALA A 189 -6.20 -6.41 1.38
CA ALA A 189 -6.02 -6.99 2.69
C ALA A 189 -6.32 -8.49 2.69
N PHE A 190 -5.50 -9.26 3.39
CA PHE A 190 -5.81 -10.66 3.71
C PHE A 190 -5.72 -10.87 5.21
N ILE A 191 -6.85 -11.24 5.80
CA ILE A 191 -7.03 -11.41 7.24
C ILE A 191 -7.36 -12.88 7.50
N PHE A 192 -6.62 -13.51 8.40
CA PHE A 192 -6.84 -14.91 8.78
C PHE A 192 -6.83 -15.09 10.29
N SER A 193 -7.87 -15.74 10.83
CA SER A 193 -7.94 -16.25 12.20
C SER A 193 -8.28 -17.76 12.18
N GLY A 194 -7.38 -18.59 12.72
CA GLY A 194 -7.51 -20.05 12.62
C GLY A 194 -6.28 -20.85 13.03
N HIS A 195 -6.20 -22.11 12.58
CA HIS A 195 -5.04 -22.97 12.81
C HIS A 195 -3.89 -22.62 11.88
N GLY A 196 -2.69 -22.52 12.46
CA GLY A 196 -1.45 -22.45 11.70
C GLY A 196 -0.77 -23.82 11.69
N TYR A 197 -0.13 -24.15 10.57
CA TYR A 197 0.57 -25.42 10.39
C TYR A 197 2.03 -25.18 10.10
N LYS A 198 2.88 -25.93 10.79
CA LYS A 198 4.33 -25.90 10.62
C LYS A 198 4.81 -27.28 10.17
N LYS A 199 5.13 -27.40 8.88
CA LYS A 199 5.61 -28.64 8.27
C LYS A 199 7.08 -28.89 8.58
N SER A 200 7.88 -27.82 8.55
CA SER A 200 9.30 -27.85 8.84
C SER A 200 9.76 -26.55 9.51
N SER A 201 11.06 -26.33 9.67
CA SER A 201 11.60 -25.07 10.20
C SER A 201 11.43 -23.88 9.24
N THR A 202 11.10 -24.12 7.97
CA THR A 202 11.04 -23.12 6.89
C THR A 202 9.83 -23.31 5.99
N GLU A 203 8.81 -24.04 6.43
CA GLU A 203 7.61 -24.28 5.63
C GLU A 203 6.39 -24.22 6.55
N HIS A 204 5.60 -23.18 6.35
CA HIS A 204 4.45 -22.82 7.17
C HIS A 204 3.21 -22.69 6.29
N ALA A 205 2.04 -22.88 6.88
CA ALA A 205 0.77 -22.75 6.18
C ALA A 205 -0.34 -22.26 7.10
N LEU A 206 -1.35 -21.67 6.49
CA LEU A 206 -2.65 -21.42 7.10
C LEU A 206 -3.54 -22.63 6.83
N SER A 207 -4.17 -23.17 7.87
CA SER A 207 -5.05 -24.34 7.75
C SER A 207 -6.46 -23.87 7.40
N MET A 208 -6.97 -24.33 6.27
CA MET A 208 -8.31 -24.05 5.77
C MET A 208 -9.30 -25.07 6.38
N TRP A 209 -10.59 -24.93 6.09
CA TRP A 209 -11.62 -25.76 6.73
C TRP A 209 -11.42 -27.26 6.50
N ASP A 210 -10.93 -27.63 5.33
CA ASP A 210 -10.68 -28.98 4.86
C ASP A 210 -9.25 -29.50 5.15
N ALA A 211 -8.52 -28.86 6.06
CA ALA A 211 -7.17 -29.26 6.46
C ALA A 211 -7.13 -30.67 7.04
N ASP A 212 -6.29 -31.55 6.46
CA ASP A 212 -6.23 -32.99 6.81
C ASP A 212 -5.39 -33.32 8.06
N GLY A 213 -4.73 -32.33 8.66
CA GLY A 213 -3.82 -32.48 9.80
C GLY A 213 -2.44 -33.02 9.46
N ASN A 214 -2.19 -33.40 8.20
CA ASN A 214 -0.94 -34.04 7.76
C ASN A 214 -0.18 -33.21 6.71
N GLY A 215 -0.70 -32.04 6.31
CA GLY A 215 -0.04 -31.16 5.36
C GLY A 215 -0.21 -31.58 3.89
N ASN A 216 -1.26 -32.33 3.53
CA ASN A 216 -1.49 -32.73 2.13
C ASN A 216 -2.60 -31.94 1.46
N THR A 217 -3.70 -31.66 2.17
CA THR A 217 -4.88 -30.97 1.65
C THR A 217 -5.45 -30.05 2.71
N GLY A 218 -6.07 -28.95 2.28
CA GLY A 218 -6.66 -27.92 3.12
C GLY A 218 -5.65 -26.90 3.65
N TYR A 219 -4.57 -26.62 2.89
CA TYR A 219 -3.50 -25.71 3.33
C TYR A 219 -3.19 -24.64 2.30
N LEU A 220 -3.04 -23.40 2.76
CA LEU A 220 -2.39 -22.32 2.01
C LEU A 220 -0.98 -22.15 2.54
N TYR A 221 0.01 -22.67 1.81
CA TYR A 221 1.41 -22.54 2.19
C TYR A 221 1.96 -21.12 1.95
N ASP A 222 2.96 -20.74 2.74
CA ASP A 222 3.74 -19.52 2.58
C ASP A 222 4.23 -19.29 1.13
N SER A 223 4.78 -20.32 0.49
CA SER A 223 5.24 -20.31 -0.90
C SER A 223 4.11 -20.10 -1.91
N GLU A 224 2.92 -20.61 -1.63
CA GLU A 224 1.73 -20.42 -2.49
C GLU A 224 1.20 -19.00 -2.35
N LEU A 225 1.09 -18.49 -1.12
CA LEU A 225 0.72 -17.09 -0.88
C LEU A 225 1.72 -16.13 -1.54
N ALA A 226 3.02 -16.39 -1.42
CA ALA A 226 4.07 -15.61 -2.08
C ALA A 226 3.93 -15.63 -3.62
N THR A 227 3.56 -16.78 -4.19
CA THR A 227 3.29 -16.91 -5.63
C THR A 227 2.07 -16.07 -6.05
N ILE A 228 0.98 -16.13 -5.28
CA ILE A 228 -0.23 -15.33 -5.54
C ILE A 228 0.11 -13.83 -5.46
N LEU A 229 0.78 -13.38 -4.40
CA LEU A 229 1.11 -11.96 -4.19
C LEU A 229 2.17 -11.43 -5.17
N THR A 230 3.01 -12.30 -5.75
CA THR A 230 3.92 -11.91 -6.84
C THR A 230 3.17 -11.40 -8.08
N SER A 231 1.93 -11.84 -8.28
CA SER A 231 1.10 -11.44 -9.43
C SER A 231 0.34 -10.13 -9.19
N SER A 232 0.31 -9.62 -7.96
CA SER A 232 -0.43 -8.40 -7.60
C SER A 232 0.28 -7.13 -8.10
N GLU A 233 -0.49 -6.21 -8.70
CA GLU A 233 -0.01 -4.86 -9.00
C GLU A 233 -0.20 -3.88 -7.82
N ALA A 234 -0.94 -4.28 -6.77
CA ALA A 234 -1.22 -3.42 -5.61
C ALA A 234 0.07 -2.95 -4.93
N GLU A 235 0.13 -1.66 -4.62
CA GLU A 235 1.25 -1.04 -3.88
C GLU A 235 1.05 -1.07 -2.37
N ARG A 236 -0.15 -1.46 -1.90
CA ARG A 236 -0.51 -1.52 -0.49
C ARG A 236 -1.17 -2.85 -0.16
N ILE A 237 -0.39 -3.75 0.44
CA ILE A 237 -0.81 -5.11 0.79
C ILE A 237 -0.73 -5.24 2.31
N PHE A 238 -1.87 -5.41 2.97
CA PHE A 238 -1.93 -5.65 4.41
C PHE A 238 -2.26 -7.11 4.71
N LEU A 239 -1.44 -7.77 5.51
CA LEU A 239 -1.62 -9.15 5.93
C LEU A 239 -1.75 -9.19 7.45
N PHE A 240 -2.80 -9.83 7.95
CA PHE A 240 -3.02 -10.06 9.38
C PHE A 240 -3.21 -11.55 9.65
N PHE A 241 -2.29 -12.15 10.40
CA PHE A 241 -2.32 -13.59 10.69
C PHE A 241 -2.43 -13.86 12.18
N ASP A 242 -3.59 -14.37 12.58
CA ASP A 242 -3.88 -14.84 13.94
C ASP A 242 -3.98 -16.36 14.00
N CYS A 243 -2.81 -16.97 14.18
CA CYS A 243 -2.65 -18.41 14.22
C CYS A 243 -1.30 -18.79 14.83
N CYS A 244 -1.15 -20.05 15.24
CA CYS A 244 0.14 -20.60 15.66
C CYS A 244 1.18 -20.48 14.53
N TYR A 245 2.45 -20.26 14.88
CA TYR A 245 3.55 -20.14 13.93
C TYR A 245 3.40 -19.03 12.88
N SER A 246 2.50 -18.07 13.12
CA SER A 246 2.05 -17.06 12.14
C SER A 246 3.19 -16.25 11.50
N TYR A 247 4.23 -15.86 12.25
CA TYR A 247 5.35 -15.13 11.66
C TYR A 247 6.17 -15.95 10.65
N GLY A 248 6.04 -17.28 10.65
CA GLY A 248 6.68 -18.16 9.67
C GLY A 248 6.20 -17.93 8.24
N MET A 249 4.98 -17.40 8.05
CA MET A 249 4.41 -17.07 6.74
C MET A 249 5.20 -15.98 5.99
N GLN A 250 6.02 -15.21 6.71
CA GLN A 250 6.80 -14.11 6.14
C GLN A 250 7.99 -14.58 5.30
N GLU A 251 8.54 -15.78 5.54
CA GLU A 251 9.85 -16.17 5.01
C GLU A 251 9.89 -16.16 3.47
N GLU A 252 8.88 -16.76 2.83
CA GLU A 252 8.76 -16.77 1.36
C GLU A 252 8.36 -15.39 0.80
N LEU A 253 7.57 -14.61 1.55
CA LEU A 253 7.23 -13.23 1.18
C LEU A 253 8.47 -12.32 1.16
N ALA A 254 9.50 -12.62 1.95
CA ALA A 254 10.75 -11.88 1.98
C ALA A 254 11.51 -11.92 0.65
N GLU A 255 11.25 -12.93 -0.17
CA GLU A 255 11.99 -13.21 -1.39
C GLU A 255 11.31 -12.65 -2.65
N ILE A 256 10.06 -12.18 -2.55
CA ILE A 256 9.34 -11.64 -3.70
C ILE A 256 9.79 -10.20 -4.05
N GLY A 257 9.64 -9.85 -5.33
CA GLY A 257 10.04 -8.52 -5.85
C GLY A 257 9.22 -7.37 -5.24
N SER A 258 7.95 -7.62 -4.94
CA SER A 258 6.98 -6.67 -4.38
C SER A 258 6.93 -6.64 -2.84
N LYS A 259 7.92 -7.22 -2.15
CA LYS A 259 7.93 -7.28 -0.67
C LYS A 259 7.75 -5.92 0.00
N ASP A 260 8.28 -4.86 -0.60
CA ASP A 260 8.19 -3.48 -0.10
C ASP A 260 6.75 -2.92 -0.12
N HIS A 261 5.79 -3.64 -0.72
CA HIS A 261 4.38 -3.30 -0.70
C HIS A 261 3.61 -4.04 0.40
N ILE A 262 4.26 -4.90 1.19
CA ILE A 262 3.62 -5.77 2.19
C ILE A 262 3.86 -5.25 3.61
N LEU A 263 2.77 -5.16 4.37
CA LEU A 263 2.77 -4.95 5.81
C LEU A 263 2.12 -6.18 6.43
N LEU A 264 2.90 -6.97 7.16
CA LEU A 264 2.41 -8.20 7.80
C LEU A 264 2.46 -8.04 9.31
N THR A 265 1.32 -8.26 9.96
CA THR A 265 1.23 -8.43 11.41
C THR A 265 0.83 -9.86 11.73
N SER A 266 1.44 -10.40 12.79
CA SER A 266 1.25 -11.79 13.17
C SER A 266 1.12 -11.92 14.68
N SER A 267 0.27 -12.84 15.11
CA SER A 267 -0.05 -13.04 16.53
C SER A 267 1.10 -13.61 17.36
N CYS A 268 2.08 -14.28 16.76
CA CYS A 268 3.17 -14.96 17.46
C CYS A 268 4.41 -15.20 16.57
N ASP A 269 5.58 -15.51 17.16
CA ASP A 269 6.77 -15.95 16.41
C ASP A 269 6.52 -17.27 15.66
N LYS A 270 7.36 -17.56 14.66
CA LYS A 270 7.30 -18.78 13.84
C LYS A 270 7.45 -20.10 14.60
N ASN A 271 7.86 -20.07 15.87
CA ASN A 271 7.95 -21.25 16.74
C ASN A 271 6.97 -21.24 17.91
N GLU A 272 6.07 -20.27 17.95
CA GLU A 272 5.15 -20.03 19.06
C GLU A 272 3.71 -20.40 18.69
N ILE A 273 2.82 -20.35 19.69
CA ILE A 273 1.40 -20.60 19.54
C ILE A 273 0.60 -19.34 19.88
N SER A 274 -0.56 -19.18 19.26
CA SER A 274 -1.51 -18.09 19.54
C SER A 274 -2.61 -18.59 20.48
N TYR A 275 -3.15 -17.69 21.30
CA TYR A 275 -4.19 -17.96 22.27
C TYR A 275 -5.42 -17.07 22.06
N TYR A 276 -6.53 -17.46 22.67
CA TYR A 276 -7.79 -16.72 22.63
C TYR A 276 -8.12 -16.01 23.93
N ASP A 277 -8.79 -14.87 23.84
CA ASP A 277 -9.36 -14.13 24.95
C ASP A 277 -10.82 -14.53 25.15
N LYS A 278 -11.04 -15.34 26.18
CA LYS A 278 -12.38 -15.82 26.54
C LYS A 278 -13.30 -14.72 27.05
N ALA A 279 -12.77 -13.68 27.70
CA ALA A 279 -13.59 -12.64 28.32
C ALA A 279 -14.22 -11.73 27.26
N ASN A 280 -13.50 -11.48 26.17
CA ASN A 280 -13.93 -10.64 25.05
C ASN A 280 -14.44 -11.43 23.84
N GLU A 281 -14.47 -12.76 23.95
CA GLU A 281 -14.93 -13.69 22.90
C GLU A 281 -14.24 -13.44 21.55
N LYS A 282 -12.92 -13.28 21.59
CA LYS A 282 -12.00 -13.01 20.47
C LYS A 282 -10.68 -13.73 20.67
N SER A 283 -9.80 -13.75 19.68
CA SER A 283 -8.40 -14.07 19.94
C SER A 283 -7.71 -12.98 20.78
N CYS A 284 -6.65 -13.34 21.52
CA CYS A 284 -5.87 -12.34 22.28
C CYS A 284 -5.28 -11.26 21.37
N TRP A 285 -4.89 -11.64 20.14
CA TRP A 285 -4.27 -10.73 19.20
C TRP A 285 -5.28 -9.87 18.44
N THR A 286 -6.42 -10.41 17.99
CA THR A 286 -7.50 -9.57 17.41
C THR A 286 -8.03 -8.58 18.45
N GLN A 287 -8.21 -8.99 19.71
CA GLN A 287 -8.64 -8.07 20.76
C GLN A 287 -7.65 -6.90 20.92
N SER A 288 -6.36 -7.17 21.11
CA SER A 288 -5.38 -6.10 21.34
C SER A 288 -5.05 -5.28 20.09
N PHE A 289 -5.01 -5.90 18.92
CA PHE A 289 -4.66 -5.22 17.67
C PHE A 289 -5.82 -4.47 17.05
N LEU A 290 -6.92 -5.17 16.78
CA LEU A 290 -8.04 -4.58 16.09
C LEU A 290 -8.86 -3.71 17.04
N VAL A 291 -9.34 -4.29 18.15
CA VAL A 291 -10.33 -3.63 19.00
C VAL A 291 -9.69 -2.50 19.80
N GLU A 292 -8.65 -2.81 20.57
CA GLU A 292 -8.08 -1.84 21.51
C GLU A 292 -7.20 -0.81 20.81
N SER A 293 -6.34 -1.27 19.91
CA SER A 293 -5.39 -0.39 19.26
C SER A 293 -5.92 0.34 18.03
N TRP A 294 -6.82 -0.24 17.24
CA TRP A 294 -7.26 0.41 16.00
C TRP A 294 -8.66 1.02 16.12
N ILE A 295 -9.62 0.27 16.65
CA ILE A 295 -11.00 0.74 16.81
C ILE A 295 -11.11 1.75 17.95
N ASN A 296 -10.64 1.40 19.15
CA ASN A 296 -10.85 2.20 20.35
C ASN A 296 -9.92 3.41 20.45
N ASN A 297 -8.70 3.34 19.93
CA ASN A 297 -7.74 4.46 19.91
C ASN A 297 -7.95 5.44 18.74
N ASN A 298 -9.12 5.43 18.09
CA ASN A 298 -9.48 6.36 17.02
C ASN A 298 -9.82 7.79 17.50
N GLU A 299 -9.11 8.30 18.51
CA GLU A 299 -9.30 9.66 19.01
C GLU A 299 -9.06 10.71 17.90
N PRO A 300 -9.77 11.86 17.90
CA PRO A 300 -9.75 12.84 16.79
C PRO A 300 -8.42 13.56 16.56
N GLU A 301 -7.49 13.56 17.52
CA GLU A 301 -6.42 14.55 17.59
C GLU A 301 -5.02 14.04 17.24
N ASP A 302 -4.77 12.73 17.18
CA ASP A 302 -3.45 12.20 16.82
C ASP A 302 -3.40 11.69 15.36
N PRO A 303 -2.71 12.40 14.45
CA PRO A 303 -2.62 12.01 13.04
C PRO A 303 -1.69 10.80 12.79
N VAL A 304 -1.07 10.21 13.82
CA VAL A 304 -0.15 9.08 13.68
C VAL A 304 -0.45 8.02 14.74
N ILE A 305 -1.48 7.19 14.51
CA ILE A 305 -1.68 5.96 15.30
C ILE A 305 -0.61 4.95 14.87
N ASP A 306 0.20 4.46 15.82
CA ASP A 306 1.11 3.34 15.60
C ASP A 306 0.42 2.06 16.09
N VAL A 307 -0.51 1.57 15.26
CA VAL A 307 -1.44 0.47 15.61
C VAL A 307 -0.69 -0.76 16.13
N PHE A 308 0.46 -1.09 15.57
CA PHE A 308 1.19 -2.26 16.06
C PHE A 308 1.80 -2.02 17.45
N ASN A 309 2.45 -0.87 17.68
CA ASN A 309 3.05 -0.59 18.98
C ASN A 309 2.01 -0.44 20.09
N ASP A 310 0.88 0.19 19.80
CA ASP A 310 -0.25 0.28 20.74
C ASP A 310 -0.82 -1.11 21.04
N ALA A 311 -1.00 -1.97 20.02
CA ALA A 311 -1.43 -3.35 20.21
C ALA A 311 -0.50 -4.14 21.14
N ILE A 312 0.83 -3.96 21.00
CA ILE A 312 1.80 -4.56 21.92
C ILE A 312 1.60 -4.04 23.35
N ILE A 313 1.37 -2.75 23.54
CA ILE A 313 1.12 -2.16 24.87
C ILE A 313 -0.09 -2.81 25.52
N TYR A 314 -1.22 -2.91 24.81
CA TYR A 314 -2.43 -3.55 25.33
C TYR A 314 -2.21 -5.03 25.63
N PHE A 315 -1.62 -5.78 24.70
CA PHE A 315 -1.35 -7.20 24.88
C PHE A 315 -0.49 -7.47 26.12
N ARG A 316 0.56 -6.66 26.36
CA ARG A 316 1.41 -6.78 27.56
C ARG A 316 0.71 -6.29 28.83
N ALA A 317 -0.23 -5.36 28.74
CA ALA A 317 -1.04 -4.94 29.88
C ALA A 317 -1.93 -6.08 30.38
N HIS A 318 -2.58 -6.83 29.48
CA HIS A 318 -3.37 -8.02 29.84
C HIS A 318 -2.55 -9.09 30.58
N ILE A 319 -1.34 -9.38 30.09
CA ILE A 319 -0.40 -10.29 30.79
C ILE A 319 -0.11 -9.78 32.21
N THR A 320 0.16 -8.49 32.35
CA THR A 320 0.49 -7.87 33.65
C THR A 320 -0.69 -7.90 34.62
N ASN A 321 -1.91 -7.74 34.11
CA ASN A 321 -3.14 -7.79 34.87
C ASN A 321 -3.54 -9.23 35.27
N GLY A 322 -2.96 -10.23 34.61
CA GLY A 322 -3.26 -11.64 34.83
C GLY A 322 -4.57 -12.05 34.17
N ASP A 323 -4.95 -11.41 33.05
CA ASP A 323 -6.11 -11.80 32.27
C ASP A 323 -5.86 -13.18 31.63
N ASP A 324 -6.90 -14.02 31.62
CA ASP A 324 -6.76 -15.42 31.21
C ASP A 324 -6.25 -15.54 29.76
N TYR A 325 -5.43 -16.58 29.52
CA TYR A 325 -4.87 -16.97 28.21
C TYR A 325 -3.84 -16.01 27.56
N TYR A 326 -3.72 -14.77 28.03
CA TYR A 326 -2.60 -13.92 27.65
C TYR A 326 -1.29 -14.48 28.23
N SER A 327 -0.29 -14.67 27.37
CA SER A 327 0.95 -15.35 27.73
C SER A 327 2.19 -14.58 27.28
N THR A 328 3.26 -14.66 28.08
CA THR A 328 4.60 -14.20 27.69
C THR A 328 5.23 -15.07 26.60
N ASP A 329 4.66 -16.25 26.36
CA ASP A 329 5.11 -17.20 25.33
C ASP A 329 4.47 -16.92 23.97
N GLN A 330 3.54 -15.96 23.90
CA GLN A 330 3.00 -15.41 22.65
C GLN A 330 3.62 -14.03 22.39
N ASN A 331 4.42 -13.92 21.33
CA ASN A 331 5.10 -12.69 20.96
C ASN A 331 4.66 -12.21 19.57
N PRO A 332 3.67 -11.30 19.49
CA PRO A 332 3.24 -10.75 18.22
C PRO A 332 4.39 -10.07 17.46
N GLN A 333 4.42 -10.22 16.14
CA GLN A 333 5.48 -9.70 15.28
C GLN A 333 4.92 -8.79 14.18
N LEU A 334 5.75 -7.82 13.78
CA LEU A 334 5.52 -6.94 12.63
C LEU A 334 6.64 -7.15 11.62
N TRP A 335 6.28 -7.45 10.38
CA TRP A 335 7.20 -7.36 9.25
C TRP A 335 6.79 -6.22 8.32
N ASN A 336 7.71 -5.26 8.18
CA ASN A 336 7.55 -4.06 7.37
C ASN A 336 8.88 -3.77 6.64
N PRO A 337 9.12 -4.40 5.48
CA PRO A 337 10.38 -4.25 4.74
C PRO A 337 10.59 -2.83 4.19
N TYR A 338 9.52 -2.08 3.96
CA TYR A 338 9.59 -0.69 3.51
C TYR A 338 9.89 0.31 4.64
N GLY A 339 9.67 -0.11 5.89
CA GLY A 339 9.92 0.68 7.10
C GLY A 339 8.81 1.67 7.41
N ASN A 340 9.10 2.64 8.30
CA ASN A 340 8.13 3.53 8.96
C ASN A 340 7.23 4.39 8.03
N ASN A 341 7.48 4.37 6.73
CA ASN A 341 6.67 5.06 5.73
C ASN A 341 5.44 4.24 5.34
N PHE A 342 5.49 2.91 5.42
CA PHE A 342 4.32 2.07 5.22
C PHE A 342 3.71 1.73 6.58
N ARG A 343 2.52 2.26 6.88
CA ARG A 343 1.91 2.16 8.21
C ARG A 343 0.39 2.12 8.14
N LEU A 344 -0.19 1.53 9.17
CA LEU A 344 -1.61 1.64 9.45
C LEU A 344 -1.88 3.02 10.06
N THR A 345 -2.96 3.65 9.64
CA THR A 345 -3.39 4.95 10.13
C THR A 345 -4.87 4.90 10.46
N LYS A 346 -5.36 5.93 11.14
CA LYS A 346 -6.80 6.17 11.36
C LYS A 346 -7.64 6.04 10.08
N TYR A 347 -7.11 6.53 8.96
CA TYR A 347 -7.85 6.64 7.70
C TYR A 347 -7.52 5.54 6.69
N GLY A 348 -6.74 4.52 7.09
CA GLY A 348 -6.35 3.46 6.17
C GLY A 348 -4.92 3.03 6.26
N ILE A 349 -4.57 2.20 5.29
CA ILE A 349 -3.24 1.71 5.02
C ILE A 349 -2.52 2.78 4.18
N SER A 350 -1.45 3.36 4.74
CA SER A 350 -0.72 4.44 4.07
C SER A 350 -0.04 3.95 2.80
N PRO A 351 0.16 4.80 1.79
CA PRO A 351 1.08 4.47 0.70
C PRO A 351 2.50 4.22 1.25
N PRO A 352 3.26 3.29 0.67
CA PRO A 352 4.72 3.32 0.78
C PRO A 352 5.25 4.64 0.21
#